data_AF-A0A1V6B4T0-F1
#
_entry.id   AF-A0A1V6B4T0-F1
#
_cell.length_a   1.000
_cell.length_b   1.000
_cell.length_c   1.000
_cell.angle_alpha   90.00
_cell.angle_beta   90.00
_cell.angle_gamma   90.00
#
_symmetry.space_group_name_H-M   'P 1'
#
loop_
_entity.id
_entity.type
_entity.pdbx_description
1 polymer ?
#
loop_
_entity_poly.entity_id
_entity_poly.type
_entity_poly.pdbx_seq_one_letter_code
_entity_poly.pdbx_strand_id
1 'polypeptide(L)'
;MYRAFNTSRPKRKLIITLVNEKINIYSKSFSITFNSEFIDELKRSSSLRRKTVSYKFFIDNKEKQLTCPMLKSDDKKNIVICPSIKLPNRKYPVYVYIYAVILYLSSSLSMRKVALKVRTKFGLENFSHSTLSRVLNKLYLNAEEIAMLSDSDDFEAPQTAIKTRPCWKETQLEKYQLLHKTLSPILDPDKYMDFSSLLSYQFYERYHKYLI
;
A
#
# COMPACT_ATOMS: atom_id res chain seq x y z
N MET A 1 0.16 34.84 -40.20
CA MET A 1 -0.80 33.77 -39.89
C MET A 1 -0.10 32.77 -38.98
N TYR A 2 -0.51 32.68 -37.71
CA TYR A 2 0.24 32.07 -36.61
C TYR A 2 0.34 30.53 -36.73
N ARG A 3 1.56 29.99 -36.71
CA ARG A 3 1.82 28.56 -36.46
C ARG A 3 1.62 28.29 -34.97
N ALA A 4 0.56 27.58 -34.61
CA ALA A 4 0.39 27.04 -33.27
C ALA A 4 1.46 25.97 -33.03
N PHE A 5 2.50 26.32 -32.27
CA PHE A 5 3.44 25.34 -31.74
C PHE A 5 2.70 24.45 -30.75
N ASN A 6 2.36 23.25 -31.19
CA ASN A 6 1.86 22.18 -30.35
C ASN A 6 3.03 21.68 -29.47
N THR A 7 3.40 22.47 -28.44
CA THR A 7 4.37 22.06 -27.42
C THR A 7 3.66 21.23 -26.37
N SER A 8 3.22 20.02 -26.76
CA SER A 8 2.97 18.98 -25.76
C SER A 8 4.34 18.59 -25.17
N ARG A 9 4.79 19.38 -24.18
CA ARG A 9 5.97 19.04 -23.39
C ARG A 9 5.78 17.58 -22.94
N PRO A 10 6.74 16.67 -23.20
CA PRO A 10 6.62 15.30 -22.73
C PRO A 10 6.36 15.34 -21.23
N LYS A 11 5.26 14.72 -20.78
CA LYS A 11 4.93 14.62 -19.36
C LYS A 11 6.15 14.01 -18.67
N ARG A 12 6.87 14.81 -17.87
CA ARG A 12 8.07 14.35 -17.16
C ARG A 12 7.71 13.10 -16.38
N LYS A 13 8.41 11.99 -16.65
CA LYS A 13 8.20 10.70 -15.98
C LYS A 13 8.39 10.91 -14.47
N LEU A 14 7.32 10.72 -13.71
CA LEU A 14 7.34 10.71 -12.25
C LEU A 14 7.75 9.30 -11.82
N ILE A 15 8.80 9.20 -11.02
CA ILE A 15 9.21 7.98 -10.35
C ILE A 15 8.69 8.09 -8.92
N ILE A 16 8.00 7.08 -8.41
CA ILE A 16 7.55 7.06 -7.03
C ILE A 16 8.40 6.05 -6.28
N THR A 17 9.17 6.55 -5.31
CA THR A 17 10.01 5.74 -4.42
C THR A 17 9.32 5.60 -3.08
N LEU A 18 9.18 4.36 -2.60
CA LEU A 18 8.63 4.11 -1.28
C LEU A 18 9.72 4.25 -0.21
N VAL A 19 9.36 4.83 0.93
CA VAL A 19 10.21 4.89 2.13
C VAL A 19 9.43 4.37 3.32
N ASN A 20 10.09 3.68 4.24
CA ASN A 20 9.48 3.19 5.48
C ASN A 20 9.49 4.25 6.58
N GLU A 21 8.87 5.40 6.28
CA GLU A 21 8.82 6.55 7.19
C GLU A 21 7.40 6.82 7.68
N LYS A 22 7.30 7.20 8.95
CA LYS A 22 6.01 7.50 9.59
C LYS A 22 5.46 8.83 9.07
N ILE A 23 4.13 8.87 8.94
CA ILE A 23 3.36 10.05 8.59
C ILE A 23 2.41 10.42 9.72
N ASN A 24 2.06 11.70 9.83
CA ASN A 24 1.23 12.24 10.91
C ASN A 24 -0.27 11.93 10.74
N ILE A 25 -0.62 10.65 10.62
CA ILE A 25 -1.99 10.15 10.37
C ILE A 25 -3.00 10.68 11.38
N TYR A 26 -2.62 10.75 12.66
CA TYR A 26 -3.48 11.21 13.76
C TYR A 26 -3.62 12.73 13.85
N SER A 27 -2.94 13.49 12.97
CA SER A 27 -3.13 14.94 12.89
C SER A 27 -4.60 15.26 12.65
N LYS A 28 -5.15 16.26 13.36
CA LYS A 28 -6.51 16.76 13.08
C LYS A 28 -6.60 17.50 11.74
N SER A 29 -5.45 17.81 11.12
CA SER A 29 -5.37 18.47 9.82
C SER A 29 -5.90 17.60 8.68
N PHE A 30 -6.44 18.26 7.66
CA PHE A 30 -6.75 17.64 6.38
C PHE A 30 -5.47 17.19 5.64
N SER A 31 -4.37 17.92 5.82
CA SER A 31 -3.08 17.57 5.21
C SER A 31 -2.29 16.64 6.13
N ILE A 32 -1.83 15.54 5.55
CA ILE A 32 -0.88 14.60 6.14
C ILE A 32 0.46 14.76 5.43
N THR A 33 1.55 14.68 6.17
CA THR A 33 2.91 14.62 5.62
C THR A 33 3.82 13.80 6.53
N PHE A 34 5.09 13.67 6.14
CA PHE A 34 6.13 13.05 6.95
C PHE A 34 6.37 13.85 8.24
N ASN A 35 7.04 13.25 9.21
CA ASN A 35 7.49 13.97 10.40
C ASN A 35 8.43 15.14 10.02
N SER A 36 8.55 16.14 10.90
CA SER A 36 9.37 17.33 10.63
C SER A 36 10.86 16.98 10.48
N GLU A 37 11.34 16.02 11.26
CA GLU A 37 12.74 15.58 11.27
C GLU A 37 13.16 15.05 9.89
N PHE A 38 12.41 14.12 9.30
CA PHE A 38 12.66 13.58 7.97
C PHE A 38 12.57 14.67 6.90
N ILE A 39 11.59 15.57 6.99
CA ILE A 39 11.47 16.68 6.05
C ILE A 39 12.69 17.62 6.13
N ASP A 40 13.20 17.88 7.32
CA ASP A 40 14.38 18.73 7.53
C ASP A 40 15.66 18.05 7.06
N GLU A 41 15.80 16.74 7.23
CA GLU A 41 16.87 15.94 6.60
C GLU A 41 16.84 16.02 5.08
N LEU A 42 15.65 15.87 4.47
CA LEU A 42 15.50 16.04 3.03
C LEU A 42 15.88 17.45 2.56
N LYS A 43 15.56 18.51 3.34
CA LYS A 43 15.97 19.89 3.01
C LYS A 43 17.50 20.04 3.03
N ARG A 44 18.18 19.41 4.00
CA ARG A 44 19.66 19.45 4.11
C ARG A 44 20.35 18.79 2.91
N SER A 45 19.73 17.79 2.28
CA SER A 45 20.31 17.08 1.13
C SER A 45 20.44 17.92 -0.17
N SER A 46 19.96 19.17 -0.22
CA SER A 46 19.93 20.10 -1.39
C SER A 46 19.18 19.59 -2.66
N SER A 47 18.71 18.34 -2.62
CA SER A 47 17.99 17.66 -3.68
C SER A 47 16.48 17.90 -3.63
N LEU A 48 15.96 18.43 -2.52
CA LEU A 48 14.54 18.69 -2.36
C LEU A 48 14.04 19.78 -3.33
N ARG A 49 12.92 19.51 -4.00
CA ARG A 49 12.20 20.48 -4.82
C ARG A 49 11.19 21.25 -3.98
N ARG A 50 10.94 22.50 -4.36
CA ARG A 50 9.82 23.30 -3.84
C ARG A 50 8.46 22.70 -4.17
N LYS A 51 8.36 21.97 -5.28
CA LYS A 51 7.11 21.32 -5.71
C LYS A 51 6.91 20.01 -4.95
N THR A 52 5.68 19.77 -4.52
CA THR A 52 5.22 18.52 -3.91
C THR A 52 4.19 17.83 -4.81
N VAL A 53 3.93 16.54 -4.51
CA VAL A 53 2.79 15.81 -5.06
C VAL A 53 1.82 15.52 -3.93
N SER A 54 0.53 15.61 -4.21
CA SER A 54 -0.51 15.27 -3.23
C SER A 54 -1.33 14.08 -3.69
N TYR A 55 -1.61 13.17 -2.77
CA TYR A 55 -2.46 12.01 -3.00
C TYR A 55 -3.66 12.03 -2.06
N LYS A 56 -4.82 11.60 -2.57
CA LYS A 56 -5.96 11.27 -1.70
C LYS A 56 -5.60 10.07 -0.83
N PHE A 57 -5.88 10.16 0.46
CA PHE A 57 -5.58 9.12 1.43
C PHE A 57 -6.73 8.99 2.42
N PHE A 58 -7.41 7.85 2.40
CA PHE A 58 -8.58 7.61 3.23
C PHE A 58 -8.22 6.79 4.46
N ILE A 59 -8.33 7.39 5.64
CA ILE A 59 -8.01 6.77 6.92
C ILE A 59 -8.99 7.29 7.98
N ASP A 60 -9.37 6.43 8.93
CA ASP A 60 -10.31 6.73 10.01
C ASP A 60 -11.60 7.42 9.52
N ASN A 61 -12.20 6.85 8.46
CA ASN A 61 -13.44 7.31 7.84
C ASN A 61 -13.37 8.72 7.23
N LYS A 62 -12.16 9.25 6.99
CA LYS A 62 -11.94 10.60 6.48
C LYS A 62 -11.05 10.59 5.25
N GLU A 63 -11.40 11.39 4.25
CA GLU A 63 -10.47 11.74 3.17
C GLU A 63 -9.47 12.76 3.71
N LYS A 64 -8.18 12.48 3.55
CA LYS A 64 -7.07 13.38 3.83
C LYS A 64 -6.18 13.53 2.61
N GLN A 65 -5.40 14.60 2.59
CA GLN A 65 -4.44 14.90 1.53
C GLN A 65 -3.03 14.59 2.01
N LEU A 66 -2.45 13.49 1.52
CA LEU A 66 -1.06 13.15 1.78
C LEU A 66 -0.15 13.95 0.84
N THR A 67 0.65 14.85 1.41
CA THR A 67 1.64 15.66 0.71
C THR A 67 3.00 14.97 0.76
N CYS A 68 3.49 14.60 -0.41
CA CYS A 68 4.76 13.91 -0.63
C CYS A 68 5.81 14.87 -1.22
N PRO A 69 7.02 14.95 -0.64
CA PRO A 69 8.11 15.74 -1.19
C PRO A 69 8.63 15.14 -2.49
N MET A 70 9.28 15.98 -3.29
CA MET A 70 9.91 15.57 -4.54
C MET A 70 11.39 15.87 -4.53
N LEU A 71 12.20 14.93 -5.02
CA LEU A 71 13.64 15.12 -5.22
C LEU A 71 13.98 15.45 -6.67
N LYS A 72 15.08 16.16 -6.84
CA LYS A 72 15.80 16.27 -8.11
C LYS A 72 16.50 14.95 -8.39
N SER A 73 16.58 14.60 -9.66
CA SER A 73 17.41 13.52 -10.18
C SER A 73 18.25 14.10 -11.31
N ASP A 74 19.47 13.61 -11.45
CA ASP A 74 20.44 14.07 -12.46
C ASP A 74 19.87 13.97 -13.88
N ASP A 75 19.05 12.95 -14.14
CA ASP A 75 18.34 12.71 -15.41
C ASP A 75 17.16 13.66 -15.67
N LYS A 76 17.01 14.76 -14.92
CA LYS A 76 15.83 15.65 -14.93
C LYS A 76 14.50 14.93 -14.61
N LYS A 77 14.57 13.71 -14.09
CA LYS A 77 13.42 12.95 -13.60
C LYS A 77 12.93 13.56 -12.28
N ASN A 78 11.66 13.31 -11.98
CA ASN A 78 11.03 13.75 -10.75
C ASN A 78 10.81 12.53 -9.87
N ILE A 79 11.50 12.45 -8.74
CA ILE A 79 11.34 11.37 -7.78
C ILE A 79 10.38 11.86 -6.69
N VAL A 80 9.28 11.16 -6.48
CA VAL A 80 8.31 11.43 -5.41
C VAL A 80 8.61 10.46 -4.28
N ILE A 81 8.83 11.00 -3.08
CA ILE A 81 9.03 10.18 -1.88
C ILE A 81 7.67 9.91 -1.27
N CYS A 82 7.24 8.65 -1.29
CA CYS A 82 5.93 8.21 -0.83
C CYS A 82 6.11 7.30 0.39
N PRO A 83 5.35 7.47 1.49
CA PRO A 83 5.43 6.56 2.61
C PRO A 83 4.88 5.19 2.18
N SER A 84 5.51 4.10 2.61
CA SER A 84 5.15 2.74 2.19
C SER A 84 3.76 2.30 2.64
N ILE A 85 3.20 2.92 3.69
CA ILE A 85 1.78 2.74 4.05
C ILE A 85 0.81 3.17 2.92
N LYS A 86 1.26 4.03 2.00
CA LYS A 86 0.51 4.49 0.82
C LYS A 86 0.99 3.77 -0.44
N LEU A 87 0.10 2.97 -1.02
CA LEU A 87 0.30 2.46 -2.37
C LEU A 87 -0.04 3.52 -3.43
N PRO A 88 0.79 3.75 -4.46
CA PRO A 88 0.48 4.68 -5.54
C PRO A 88 -0.86 4.37 -6.21
N ASN A 89 -1.65 5.41 -6.54
CA ASN A 89 -2.97 5.29 -7.19
C ASN A 89 -4.03 4.46 -6.42
N ARG A 90 -3.77 4.04 -5.18
CA ARG A 90 -4.75 3.38 -4.31
C ARG A 90 -5.37 4.36 -3.33
N LYS A 91 -6.66 4.20 -3.04
CA LYS A 91 -7.42 5.12 -2.18
C LYS A 91 -7.11 4.91 -0.68
N TYR A 92 -6.93 3.65 -0.28
CA TYR A 92 -6.80 3.25 1.11
C TYR A 92 -5.33 2.93 1.46
N PRO A 93 -4.96 2.94 2.74
CA PRO A 93 -3.71 2.38 3.24
C PRO A 93 -3.54 0.92 2.83
N VAL A 94 -2.30 0.49 2.68
CA VAL A 94 -1.96 -0.90 2.29
C VAL A 94 -2.59 -1.93 3.23
N TYR A 95 -2.61 -1.68 4.55
CA TYR A 95 -3.20 -2.60 5.53
C TYR A 95 -4.67 -2.93 5.24
N VAL A 96 -5.46 -1.99 4.72
CA VAL A 96 -6.89 -2.22 4.45
C VAL A 96 -7.06 -3.32 3.41
N TYR A 97 -6.21 -3.31 2.39
CA TYR A 97 -6.26 -4.29 1.30
C TYR A 97 -5.79 -5.66 1.75
N ILE A 98 -4.68 -5.73 2.50
CA ILE A 98 -4.14 -6.97 3.04
C ILE A 98 -5.14 -7.58 4.04
N TYR A 99 -5.66 -6.78 4.97
CA TYR A 99 -6.66 -7.21 5.95
C TYR A 99 -7.90 -7.81 5.28
N ALA A 100 -8.40 -7.18 4.21
CA ALA A 100 -9.55 -7.68 3.48
C ALA A 100 -9.30 -9.06 2.85
N VAL A 101 -8.10 -9.28 2.30
CA VAL A 101 -7.72 -10.58 1.74
C VAL A 101 -7.59 -11.63 2.84
N ILE A 102 -6.90 -11.31 3.93
CA ILE A 102 -6.70 -12.28 5.00
C ILE A 102 -8.01 -12.63 5.70
N LEU A 103 -8.89 -11.66 5.93
CA LEU A 103 -10.22 -11.92 6.45
C LEU A 103 -11.05 -12.83 5.51
N TYR A 104 -10.87 -12.72 4.19
CA TYR A 104 -11.52 -13.60 3.24
C TYR A 104 -10.95 -15.03 3.26
N LEU A 105 -9.63 -15.16 3.39
CA LEU A 105 -8.95 -16.46 3.46
C LEU A 105 -9.17 -17.17 4.79
N SER A 106 -9.36 -16.44 5.90
CA SER A 106 -9.56 -17.01 7.24
C SER A 106 -11.02 -17.23 7.62
N SER A 107 -11.98 -16.90 6.74
CA SER A 107 -13.41 -17.02 7.04
C SER A 107 -14.19 -17.75 5.93
N SER A 108 -15.36 -18.29 6.29
CA SER A 108 -16.32 -18.87 5.35
C SER A 108 -17.13 -17.80 4.59
N LEU A 109 -16.87 -16.51 4.84
CA LEU A 109 -17.66 -15.40 4.29
C LEU A 109 -17.44 -15.23 2.79
N SER A 110 -18.48 -14.87 2.04
CA SER A 110 -18.31 -14.45 0.64
C SER A 110 -17.55 -13.13 0.54
N MET A 111 -16.91 -12.84 -0.60
CA MET A 111 -16.22 -11.57 -0.83
C MET A 111 -17.12 -10.34 -0.59
N ARG A 112 -18.43 -10.44 -0.85
CA ARG A 112 -19.40 -9.37 -0.58
C ARG A 112 -19.55 -9.12 0.92
N LYS A 113 -19.68 -10.19 1.72
CA LYS A 113 -19.75 -10.09 3.19
C LYS A 113 -18.44 -9.56 3.79
N VAL A 114 -17.30 -10.00 3.27
CA VAL A 114 -15.98 -9.48 3.69
C VAL A 114 -15.85 -8.00 3.37
N ALA A 115 -16.19 -7.57 2.14
CA ALA A 115 -16.16 -6.16 1.77
C ALA A 115 -17.06 -5.31 2.68
N LEU A 116 -18.25 -5.79 3.05
CA LEU A 116 -19.11 -5.13 4.04
C LEU A 116 -18.43 -5.01 5.42
N LYS A 117 -17.80 -6.09 5.92
CA LYS A 117 -17.06 -6.05 7.20
C LYS A 117 -15.91 -5.06 7.17
N VAL A 118 -15.12 -5.05 6.09
CA VAL A 118 -13.99 -4.13 5.90
C VAL A 118 -14.47 -2.68 5.83
N ARG A 119 -15.56 -2.41 5.07
CA ARG A 119 -16.20 -1.09 5.06
C ARG A 119 -16.61 -0.63 6.44
N THR A 120 -17.21 -1.52 7.23
CA THR A 120 -17.68 -1.18 8.58
C THR A 120 -16.50 -0.92 9.53
N LYS A 121 -15.50 -1.81 9.51
CA LYS A 121 -14.32 -1.74 10.41
C LYS A 121 -13.50 -0.47 10.19
N PHE A 122 -13.30 -0.05 8.95
CA PHE A 122 -12.47 1.11 8.60
C PHE A 122 -13.29 2.31 8.08
N GLY A 123 -14.62 2.27 8.26
CA GLY A 123 -15.62 3.23 7.74
C GLY A 123 -15.33 3.73 6.33
N LEU A 124 -15.26 2.79 5.41
CA LEU A 124 -15.02 3.04 3.98
C LEU A 124 -16.35 3.07 3.24
N GLU A 125 -16.64 4.15 2.53
CA GLU A 125 -17.88 4.24 1.74
C GLU A 125 -17.91 3.23 0.58
N ASN A 126 -16.79 3.11 -0.13
CA ASN A 126 -16.73 2.53 -1.47
C ASN A 126 -15.85 1.26 -1.59
N PHE A 127 -15.55 0.57 -0.47
CA PHE A 127 -14.80 -0.69 -0.54
C PHE A 127 -15.70 -1.84 -1.00
N SER A 128 -15.40 -2.45 -2.14
CA SER A 128 -16.26 -3.44 -2.79
C SER A 128 -15.61 -4.81 -2.94
N HIS A 129 -16.42 -5.83 -3.19
CA HIS A 129 -15.95 -7.19 -3.50
C HIS A 129 -15.08 -7.24 -4.76
N SER A 130 -15.30 -6.36 -5.75
CA SER A 130 -14.46 -6.26 -6.94
C SER A 130 -13.06 -5.73 -6.61
N THR A 131 -12.96 -4.80 -5.65
CA THR A 131 -11.65 -4.36 -5.12
C THR A 131 -10.94 -5.52 -4.44
N LEU A 132 -11.63 -6.23 -3.54
CA LEU A 132 -11.09 -7.43 -2.87
C LEU A 132 -10.62 -8.49 -3.88
N SER A 133 -11.42 -8.80 -4.89
CA SER A 133 -11.09 -9.77 -5.94
C SER A 133 -9.82 -9.38 -6.71
N ARG A 134 -9.68 -8.11 -7.13
CA ARG A 134 -8.47 -7.62 -7.81
C ARG A 134 -7.23 -7.66 -6.92
N VAL A 135 -7.38 -7.29 -5.64
CA VAL A 135 -6.30 -7.33 -4.65
C VAL A 135 -5.85 -8.77 -4.41
N LEU A 136 -6.80 -9.69 -4.19
CA LEU A 136 -6.50 -11.11 -4.01
C LEU A 136 -5.73 -11.66 -5.21
N ASN A 137 -6.15 -11.33 -6.42
CA ASN A 137 -5.44 -11.75 -7.63
C ASN A 137 -4.01 -11.17 -7.71
N LYS A 138 -3.81 -9.91 -7.32
CA LYS A 138 -2.47 -9.31 -7.28
C LYS A 138 -1.56 -9.96 -6.25
N LEU A 139 -2.06 -10.18 -5.03
CA LEU A 139 -1.30 -10.88 -4.00
C LEU A 139 -1.02 -12.33 -4.39
N TYR A 140 -1.98 -13.02 -5.03
CA TYR A 140 -1.78 -14.37 -5.57
C TYR A 140 -0.62 -14.45 -6.55
N LEU A 141 -0.52 -13.49 -7.47
CA LEU A 141 0.58 -13.43 -8.45
C LEU A 141 1.94 -13.17 -7.76
N ASN A 142 1.93 -12.47 -6.63
CA ASN A 142 3.13 -12.12 -5.87
C ASN A 142 3.39 -13.07 -4.69
N ALA A 143 2.66 -14.18 -4.55
CA ALA A 143 2.65 -14.98 -3.31
C ALA A 143 4.04 -15.52 -2.92
N GLU A 144 4.80 -16.01 -3.89
CA GLU A 144 6.16 -16.52 -3.69
C GLU A 144 7.14 -15.40 -3.33
N GLU A 145 7.10 -14.28 -4.06
CA GLU A 145 7.91 -13.08 -3.76
C GLU A 145 7.60 -12.53 -2.36
N ILE A 146 6.33 -12.55 -1.94
CA ILE A 146 5.90 -12.15 -0.60
C ILE A 146 6.46 -13.10 0.47
N ALA A 147 6.41 -14.42 0.23
CA ALA A 147 6.89 -15.41 1.18
C ALA A 147 8.40 -15.34 1.42
N MET A 148 9.18 -15.03 0.38
CA MET A 148 10.63 -14.83 0.49
C MET A 148 11.03 -13.62 1.35
N LEU A 149 10.08 -12.75 1.69
CA LEU A 149 10.30 -11.67 2.66
C LEU A 149 10.07 -12.14 4.10
N SER A 150 9.32 -13.24 4.30
CA SER A 150 9.00 -13.78 5.62
C SER A 150 9.99 -14.79 6.19
N ASP A 151 11.11 -15.03 5.50
CA ASP A 151 12.21 -15.87 5.99
C ASP A 151 13.09 -15.16 7.04
N SER A 152 12.75 -13.93 7.45
CA SER A 152 13.31 -13.33 8.67
C SER A 152 12.51 -13.81 9.88
N ASP A 153 13.19 -14.13 10.98
CA ASP A 153 12.63 -14.63 12.26
C ASP A 153 11.58 -13.69 12.93
N ASP A 154 11.19 -12.60 12.26
CA ASP A 154 10.36 -11.52 12.78
C ASP A 154 8.84 -11.71 12.56
N PHE A 155 8.43 -12.73 11.80
CA PHE A 155 7.01 -12.92 11.47
C PHE A 155 6.33 -13.94 12.39
N GLU A 156 5.38 -13.44 13.19
CA GLU A 156 4.56 -14.27 14.07
C GLU A 156 3.75 -15.32 13.29
N ALA A 157 3.57 -16.49 13.91
CA ALA A 157 2.74 -17.55 13.36
C ALA A 157 1.30 -17.07 13.12
N PRO A 158 0.62 -17.57 12.06
CA PRO A 158 -0.73 -17.16 11.75
C PRO A 158 -1.72 -17.43 12.89
N GLN A 159 -2.42 -16.39 13.34
CA GLN A 159 -3.41 -16.46 14.43
C GLN A 159 -4.72 -17.18 14.04
N THR A 160 -4.89 -17.52 12.76
CA THR A 160 -6.10 -18.15 12.23
C THR A 160 -5.73 -19.31 11.32
N ALA A 161 -6.68 -20.19 11.01
CA ALA A 161 -6.51 -21.19 9.98
C ALA A 161 -7.14 -20.71 8.66
N ILE A 162 -6.56 -21.10 7.53
CA ILE A 162 -7.20 -20.89 6.23
C ILE A 162 -8.52 -21.68 6.14
N LYS A 163 -9.53 -21.08 5.53
CA LYS A 163 -10.80 -21.74 5.21
C LYS A 163 -10.82 -22.09 3.73
N THR A 164 -10.64 -23.38 3.46
CA THR A 164 -10.66 -23.93 2.10
C THR A 164 -12.03 -23.78 1.45
N ARG A 165 -12.04 -23.72 0.12
CA ARG A 165 -13.28 -23.62 -0.67
C ARG A 165 -13.27 -24.69 -1.76
N PRO A 166 -14.41 -25.34 -2.04
CA PRO A 166 -14.47 -26.40 -3.06
C PRO A 166 -14.05 -25.95 -4.46
N CYS A 167 -14.17 -24.66 -4.77
CA CYS A 167 -13.84 -24.12 -6.09
C CYS A 167 -12.36 -23.80 -6.29
N TRP A 168 -11.53 -23.94 -5.25
CA TRP A 168 -10.10 -23.67 -5.38
C TRP A 168 -9.37 -24.90 -5.90
N LYS A 169 -8.56 -24.68 -6.94
CA LYS A 169 -7.62 -25.70 -7.41
C LYS A 169 -6.50 -25.87 -6.39
N GLU A 170 -5.84 -27.02 -6.39
CA GLU A 170 -4.73 -27.32 -5.48
C GLU A 170 -3.61 -26.26 -5.53
N THR A 171 -3.15 -25.91 -6.74
CA THR A 171 -2.17 -24.82 -6.95
C THR A 171 -2.64 -23.45 -6.44
N GLN A 172 -3.95 -23.21 -6.46
CA GLN A 172 -4.53 -21.99 -5.91
C GLN A 172 -4.53 -22.01 -4.38
N LEU A 173 -4.85 -23.17 -3.80
CA LEU A 173 -4.84 -23.37 -2.35
C LEU A 173 -3.45 -23.20 -1.77
N GLU A 174 -2.40 -23.75 -2.40
CA GLU A 174 -1.00 -23.61 -1.95
C GLU A 174 -0.59 -22.14 -1.84
N LYS A 175 -0.85 -21.35 -2.89
CA LYS A 175 -0.53 -19.90 -2.87
C LYS A 175 -1.37 -19.15 -1.84
N TYR A 176 -2.61 -19.55 -1.62
CA TYR A 176 -3.44 -18.94 -0.58
C TYR A 176 -3.00 -19.31 0.83
N GLN A 177 -2.52 -20.53 1.05
CA GLN A 177 -1.89 -20.95 2.31
C GLN A 177 -0.62 -20.14 2.57
N LEU A 178 0.19 -19.94 1.53
CA LEU A 178 1.40 -19.13 1.61
C LEU A 178 1.09 -17.68 1.99
N LEU A 179 0.17 -17.05 1.27
CA LEU A 179 -0.31 -15.69 1.60
C LEU A 179 -0.90 -15.62 3.00
N HIS A 180 -1.72 -16.60 3.38
CA HIS A 180 -2.35 -16.62 4.70
C HIS A 180 -1.31 -16.74 5.81
N LYS A 181 -0.32 -17.63 5.66
CA LYS A 181 0.81 -17.78 6.60
C LYS A 181 1.57 -16.46 6.75
N THR A 182 2.02 -15.87 5.66
CA THR A 182 2.89 -14.67 5.68
C THR A 182 2.15 -13.39 6.08
N LEU A 183 0.88 -13.24 5.72
CA LEU A 183 0.14 -11.98 5.90
C LEU A 183 -0.81 -11.97 7.10
N SER A 184 -0.95 -13.08 7.83
CA SER A 184 -1.80 -13.16 9.02
C SER A 184 -1.49 -12.16 10.14
N PRO A 185 -0.24 -11.67 10.35
CA PRO A 185 0.02 -10.61 11.33
C PRO A 185 -0.81 -9.33 11.11
N ILE A 186 -1.37 -9.12 9.90
CA ILE A 186 -2.30 -8.01 9.63
C ILE A 186 -3.57 -8.02 10.49
N LEU A 187 -3.90 -9.16 11.11
CA LEU A 187 -5.09 -9.29 11.96
C LEU A 187 -4.89 -8.69 13.35
N ASP A 188 -3.64 -8.49 13.79
CA ASP A 188 -3.29 -7.84 15.05
C ASP A 188 -3.56 -6.33 14.96
N PRO A 189 -4.55 -5.79 15.72
CA PRO A 189 -4.89 -4.37 15.75
C PRO A 189 -3.72 -3.44 16.11
N ASP A 190 -2.74 -3.92 16.87
CA ASP A 190 -1.66 -3.07 17.39
C ASP A 190 -0.50 -2.98 16.40
N LYS A 191 -0.39 -3.94 15.47
CA LYS A 191 0.77 -4.08 14.57
C LYS A 191 0.44 -3.92 13.09
N TYR A 192 -0.83 -4.01 12.68
CA TYR A 192 -1.18 -4.09 11.25
C TYR A 192 -0.65 -2.92 10.41
N MET A 193 -0.57 -1.70 10.96
CA MET A 193 -0.06 -0.54 10.22
C MET A 193 1.42 -0.70 9.93
N ASP A 194 2.23 -0.89 10.97
CA ASP A 194 3.69 -1.01 10.87
C ASP A 194 4.08 -2.24 10.05
N PHE A 195 3.46 -3.40 10.30
CA PHE A 195 3.65 -4.62 9.53
C PHE A 195 3.41 -4.39 8.03
N SER A 196 2.26 -3.80 7.66
CA SER A 196 1.90 -3.63 6.26
C SER A 196 2.78 -2.58 5.55
N SER A 197 3.21 -1.55 6.28
CA SER A 197 4.09 -0.51 5.79
C SER A 197 5.49 -1.07 5.52
N LEU A 198 6.03 -1.85 6.46
CA LEU A 198 7.32 -2.52 6.32
C LEU A 198 7.30 -3.52 5.17
N LEU A 199 6.29 -4.39 5.11
CA LEU A 199 6.13 -5.36 4.02
C LEU A 199 6.08 -4.67 2.66
N SER A 200 5.28 -3.60 2.53
CA SER A 200 5.18 -2.86 1.26
C SER A 200 6.51 -2.20 0.88
N TYR A 201 7.30 -1.76 1.85
CA TYR A 201 8.62 -1.18 1.61
C TYR A 201 9.62 -2.25 1.18
N GLN A 202 9.76 -3.34 1.95
CA GLN A 202 10.68 -4.44 1.64
C GLN A 202 10.39 -5.07 0.28
N PHE A 203 9.11 -5.24 -0.07
CA PHE A 203 8.70 -5.73 -1.38
C PHE A 203 9.13 -4.77 -2.51
N TYR A 204 8.95 -3.47 -2.30
CA TYR A 204 9.36 -2.45 -3.28
C TYR A 204 10.88 -2.37 -3.43
N GLU A 205 11.63 -2.41 -2.34
CA GLU A 205 13.09 -2.38 -2.36
C GLU A 205 13.66 -3.61 -3.08
N ARG A 206 13.14 -4.80 -2.78
CA ARG A 206 13.67 -6.06 -3.33
C ARG A 206 13.29 -6.28 -4.80
N TYR A 207 12.05 -5.95 -5.18
CA TYR A 207 11.50 -6.32 -6.49
C TYR A 207 11.26 -5.12 -7.42
N HIS A 208 11.40 -3.88 -6.93
CA HIS A 208 11.09 -2.65 -7.66
C HIS A 208 9.67 -2.63 -8.26
N LYS A 209 8.73 -3.27 -7.57
CA LYS A 209 7.30 -3.37 -7.91
C LYS A 209 6.47 -2.93 -6.69
N TYR A 210 5.25 -2.47 -6.93
CA TYR A 210 4.30 -2.23 -5.84
C TYR A 210 3.57 -3.53 -5.48
N LEU A 211 3.31 -3.72 -4.19
CA LEU A 211 2.69 -4.93 -3.66
C LEU A 211 1.30 -5.22 -4.28
N ILE A 212 0.50 -4.18 -4.58
CA ILE A 212 -0.91 -4.28 -5.06
C ILE A 212 -1.24 -3.28 -6.16
#